data_AF-A0AAD9KY46-F1
#
_entry.id   AF-A0AAD9KY46-F1
#
_cell.length_a   1.000
_cell.length_b   1.000
_cell.length_c   1.000
_cell.angle_alpha   90.00
_cell.angle_beta   90.00
_cell.angle_gamma   90.00
#
_symmetry.space_group_name_H-M   'P 1'
#
loop_
_entity.id
_entity.type
_entity.pdbx_description
1 polymer ?
#
loop_
_entity_poly.entity_id
_entity_poly.type
_entity_poly.pdbx_seq_one_letter_code
_entity_poly.pdbx_strand_id
1 'polypeptide(L)'
;MPGSKPFFFVADGRRIVKPFLAEEIDKFYTMSAIMRGLIMRAPVASQLAVQRATIVSGPPRVRMSFVEKVVSGVVLVGCLLAVPLYVLGNIKNYRRMKGTL
;
A
#
# COMPACT_ATOMS: atom_id res chain seq x y z
N MET A 1 -34.07 29.95 -20.20
CA MET A 1 -34.58 30.83 -19.13
C MET A 1 -33.86 30.47 -17.82
N PRO A 2 -33.25 31.45 -17.13
CA PRO A 2 -32.72 31.29 -15.78
C PRO A 2 -33.89 31.32 -14.78
N GLY A 3 -33.84 30.52 -13.72
CA GLY A 3 -34.96 30.41 -12.78
C GLY A 3 -34.68 29.46 -11.61
N SER A 4 -33.71 29.84 -10.79
CA SER A 4 -33.41 29.25 -9.49
C SER A 4 -34.57 29.37 -8.50
N LYS A 5 -34.83 28.31 -7.74
CA LYS A 5 -35.15 28.42 -6.30
C LYS A 5 -34.51 27.25 -5.55
N PRO A 6 -33.49 27.47 -4.70
CA PRO A 6 -33.12 26.49 -3.70
C PRO A 6 -34.19 26.47 -2.60
N PHE A 7 -34.63 25.25 -2.27
CA PHE A 7 -35.55 24.97 -1.19
C PHE A 7 -34.83 25.21 0.15
N PHE A 8 -34.94 26.43 0.68
CA PHE A 8 -34.43 26.78 1.99
C PHE A 8 -35.32 26.14 3.06
N PHE A 9 -34.81 25.09 3.73
CA PHE A 9 -35.36 24.65 5.00
C PHE A 9 -34.93 25.64 6.08
N VAL A 10 -35.84 26.52 6.48
CA VAL A 10 -35.68 27.46 7.59
C VAL A 10 -35.88 26.69 8.90
N ALA A 11 -34.78 26.34 9.56
CA ALA A 11 -34.78 26.02 10.99
C ALA A 11 -34.46 27.30 11.76
N ASP A 12 -35.54 27.91 12.21
CA ASP A 12 -35.69 28.88 13.31
C ASP A 12 -34.41 29.40 14.00
N GLY A 13 -34.11 30.68 13.76
CA GLY A 13 -33.97 31.63 14.86
C GLY A 13 -32.67 31.66 15.66
N ARG A 14 -31.49 31.83 15.03
CA ARG A 14 -30.42 32.68 15.59
C ARG A 14 -29.37 33.05 14.53
N ARG A 15 -29.05 34.35 14.50
CA ARG A 15 -28.24 35.04 13.49
C ARG A 15 -26.77 34.58 13.46
N ILE A 16 -26.13 34.96 12.34
CA ILE A 16 -24.69 35.17 12.12
C ILE A 16 -23.91 33.94 11.62
N VAL A 17 -24.03 33.64 10.32
CA VAL A 17 -22.87 33.17 9.54
C VAL A 17 -22.83 33.94 8.22
N LYS A 18 -21.67 34.55 7.95
CA LYS A 18 -21.41 35.43 6.82
C LYS A 18 -21.75 34.71 5.50
N PRO A 19 -22.25 35.41 4.45
CA PRO A 19 -22.50 34.81 3.13
C PRO A 19 -21.26 34.16 2.50
N PHE A 20 -20.07 34.47 3.04
CA PHE A 20 -18.78 33.89 2.67
C PHE A 20 -18.59 32.42 3.10
N LEU A 21 -19.21 31.98 4.22
CA LEU A 21 -19.04 30.62 4.76
C LEU A 21 -20.01 29.60 4.17
N ALA A 22 -21.17 30.04 3.66
CA ALA A 22 -22.13 29.16 3.01
C ALA A 22 -21.59 28.60 1.68
N GLU A 23 -20.84 29.42 0.93
CA GLU A 23 -20.21 29.03 -0.34
C GLU A 23 -19.10 27.98 -0.13
N GLU A 24 -18.38 28.05 0.98
CA GLU A 24 -17.35 27.05 1.32
C GLU A 24 -17.98 25.71 1.66
N ILE A 25 -19.04 25.71 2.47
CA ILE A 25 -19.75 24.49 2.88
C ILE A 25 -20.37 23.81 1.64
N ASP A 26 -21.01 24.54 0.74
CA ASP A 26 -21.54 23.99 -0.52
C ASP A 26 -20.44 23.42 -1.42
N LYS A 27 -19.27 24.07 -1.48
CA LYS A 27 -18.10 23.53 -2.20
C LYS A 27 -17.62 22.22 -1.56
N PHE A 28 -17.54 22.14 -0.24
CA PHE A 28 -17.17 20.92 0.48
C PHE A 28 -18.16 19.78 0.21
N TYR A 29 -19.47 20.05 0.26
CA TYR A 29 -20.48 19.04 -0.04
C TYR A 29 -20.45 18.58 -1.50
N THR A 30 -20.31 19.52 -2.44
CA THR A 30 -20.22 19.21 -3.88
C THR A 30 -18.95 18.41 -4.20
N MET A 31 -17.80 18.79 -3.62
CA MET A 31 -16.55 18.04 -3.73
C MET A 31 -16.67 16.64 -3.13
N SER A 32 -17.34 16.49 -1.99
CA SER A 32 -17.55 15.17 -1.38
C SER A 32 -18.43 14.25 -2.24
N ALA A 33 -19.45 14.82 -2.91
CA ALA A 33 -20.33 14.08 -3.80
C ALA A 33 -19.60 13.65 -5.08
N ILE A 34 -18.79 14.56 -5.66
CA ILE A 34 -17.94 14.25 -6.82
C ILE A 34 -16.90 13.19 -6.45
N MET A 35 -16.24 13.34 -5.30
CA MET A 35 -15.20 12.41 -4.84
C MET A 35 -15.79 11.02 -4.56
N ARG A 36 -16.97 10.92 -3.95
CA ARG A 36 -17.67 9.64 -3.75
C ARG A 36 -18.10 9.01 -5.07
N GLY A 37 -18.56 9.80 -6.05
CA GLY A 37 -18.89 9.34 -7.39
C GLY A 37 -17.69 8.83 -8.18
N LEU A 38 -16.54 9.48 -8.03
CA LEU A 38 -15.27 9.06 -8.65
C LEU A 38 -14.68 7.82 -7.98
N ILE A 39 -14.70 7.74 -6.64
CA ILE A 39 -14.20 6.58 -5.88
C ILE A 39 -14.99 5.31 -6.21
N MET A 40 -16.32 5.39 -6.33
CA MET A 40 -17.16 4.25 -6.71
C MET A 40 -16.96 3.78 -8.17
N ARG A 41 -16.36 4.61 -9.03
CA ARG A 41 -16.04 4.25 -10.42
C ARG A 41 -14.59 3.80 -10.64
N ALA A 42 -13.75 3.84 -9.61
CA ALA A 42 -12.30 3.71 -9.76
C ALA A 42 -11.72 2.27 -9.83
N PRO A 43 -12.37 1.16 -9.38
CA PRO A 43 -11.78 -0.15 -9.66
C PRO A 43 -12.75 -1.28 -10.07
N VAL A 44 -13.89 -1.01 -10.72
CA VAL A 44 -14.70 -2.14 -11.26
C VAL A 44 -14.08 -2.74 -12.53
N ALA A 45 -13.23 -2.00 -13.24
CA ALA A 45 -12.47 -2.52 -14.39
C ALA A 45 -11.32 -3.48 -13.98
N SER A 46 -10.86 -3.43 -12.72
CA SER A 46 -9.74 -4.26 -12.24
C SER A 46 -10.16 -5.66 -11.83
N GLN A 47 -11.41 -5.87 -11.40
CA GLN A 47 -11.84 -7.18 -10.92
C GLN A 47 -12.23 -8.14 -12.05
N LEU A 48 -12.72 -7.61 -13.18
CA LEU A 48 -13.05 -8.44 -14.35
C LEU A 48 -11.81 -8.85 -15.17
N ALA A 49 -10.75 -8.04 -15.15
CA ALA A 49 -9.48 -8.38 -15.81
C ALA A 49 -8.66 -9.44 -15.05
N VAL A 50 -8.93 -9.64 -13.75
CA VAL A 50 -8.15 -10.52 -12.88
C VAL A 50 -8.79 -11.90 -12.71
N GLN A 51 -10.08 -12.08 -13.02
CA GLN A 51 -10.79 -13.32 -12.64
C GLN A 51 -10.42 -14.58 -13.43
N ARG A 52 -9.73 -14.50 -14.58
CA ARG A 52 -9.25 -15.68 -15.34
C ARG A 52 -7.97 -15.45 -16.15
N ALA A 53 -7.10 -14.55 -15.72
CA ALA A 53 -5.78 -14.45 -16.32
C ALA A 53 -4.91 -15.58 -15.76
N THR A 54 -4.82 -16.71 -16.45
CA THR A 54 -3.72 -17.63 -16.24
C THR A 54 -2.45 -16.86 -16.60
N ILE A 55 -1.68 -16.45 -15.59
CA ILE A 55 -0.35 -15.87 -15.81
C ILE A 55 0.53 -17.02 -16.29
N VAL A 56 0.51 -17.25 -17.61
CA VAL A 56 1.37 -18.21 -18.27
C VAL A 56 2.67 -17.46 -18.56
N SER A 57 3.73 -17.84 -17.86
CA SER A 57 5.06 -17.37 -18.24
C SER A 57 5.41 -17.94 -19.61
N GLY A 58 5.83 -17.06 -20.53
CA GLY A 58 6.41 -17.49 -21.79
C GLY A 58 7.67 -18.33 -21.57
N PRO A 59 8.15 -19.05 -22.60
CA PRO A 59 9.36 -19.85 -22.49
C PRO A 59 10.53 -18.95 -22.04
N PRO A 60 11.39 -19.43 -21.12
CA PRO A 60 12.48 -18.64 -20.58
C PRO A 60 13.42 -18.20 -21.70
N ARG A 61 13.69 -16.88 -21.80
CA ARG A 61 14.62 -16.32 -22.80
C ARG A 61 16.05 -16.82 -22.62
N VAL A 62 16.43 -17.12 -21.38
CA VAL A 62 17.73 -17.67 -21.01
C VAL A 62 17.49 -18.92 -20.17
N ARG A 63 18.03 -20.07 -20.61
CA ARG A 63 17.95 -21.32 -19.85
C ARG A 63 19.01 -21.28 -18.76
N MET A 64 18.56 -21.19 -17.51
CA MET A 64 19.47 -21.26 -16.36
C MET A 64 20.01 -22.68 -16.21
N SER A 65 21.33 -22.83 -16.28
CA SER A 65 22.00 -24.11 -16.13
C SER A 65 21.85 -24.65 -14.71
N PHE A 66 22.02 -25.96 -14.52
CA PHE A 66 21.97 -26.57 -13.19
C PHE A 66 23.03 -25.97 -12.27
N VAL A 67 24.23 -25.72 -12.81
CA VAL A 67 25.34 -25.13 -12.08
C VAL A 67 24.96 -23.75 -11.54
N GLU A 68 24.35 -22.88 -12.36
CA GLU A 68 23.93 -21.56 -11.91
C GLU A 68 22.90 -21.62 -10.79
N LYS A 69 21.98 -22.59 -10.82
CA LYS A 69 21.00 -22.78 -9.73
C LYS A 69 21.70 -23.19 -8.43
N VAL A 70 22.64 -24.13 -8.51
CA VAL A 70 23.37 -24.62 -7.34
C VAL A 70 24.26 -23.51 -6.76
N VAL A 71 25.03 -22.83 -7.60
CA VAL A 71 25.88 -21.71 -7.17
C VAL A 71 25.05 -20.62 -6.50
N SER A 72 23.93 -20.22 -7.11
CA SER A 72 23.04 -19.20 -6.53
C SER A 72 22.49 -19.66 -5.17
N GLY A 73 22.10 -20.93 -5.05
CA GLY A 73 21.64 -21.50 -3.79
C GLY A 73 22.72 -21.47 -2.69
N VAL A 74 23.94 -21.91 -3.03
CA VAL A 74 25.07 -21.92 -2.08
C VAL A 74 25.44 -20.50 -1.65
N VAL A 75 25.45 -19.53 -2.56
CA VAL A 75 25.71 -18.12 -2.23
C VAL A 75 24.65 -17.58 -1.27
N LEU A 76 23.37 -17.81 -1.55
CA LEU A 76 22.27 -17.33 -0.68
C LEU A 76 22.33 -17.97 0.71
N VAL A 77 22.49 -19.29 0.79
CA VAL A 77 22.57 -19.99 2.07
C VAL A 77 23.83 -19.60 2.83
N GLY A 78 24.97 -19.48 2.15
CA GLY A 78 26.24 -19.06 2.73
C GLY A 78 26.13 -17.67 3.35
N CYS A 79 25.56 -16.70 2.63
CA CYS A 79 25.35 -15.35 3.14
C CYS A 79 24.41 -15.32 4.35
N LEU A 80 23.33 -16.11 4.33
CA LEU A 80 22.38 -16.17 5.43
C LEU A 80 22.97 -16.80 6.69
N LEU A 81 23.78 -17.86 6.53
CA LEU A 81 24.33 -18.63 7.66
C LEU A 81 25.68 -18.12 8.16
N ALA A 82 26.39 -17.28 7.42
CA ALA A 82 27.72 -16.78 7.81
C ALA A 82 27.73 -16.10 9.19
N VAL A 83 26.77 -15.20 9.44
CA VAL A 83 26.67 -14.46 10.71
C VAL A 83 26.33 -15.36 11.90
N PRO A 84 25.25 -16.17 11.88
CA PRO A 84 24.93 -17.04 13.02
C PRO A 84 26.02 -18.09 13.26
N LEU A 85 26.69 -18.62 12.24
CA LEU A 85 27.82 -19.53 12.41
C LEU A 85 29.01 -18.85 13.09
N TYR A 86 29.32 -17.61 12.72
CA TYR A 86 30.36 -16.83 13.37
C TYR A 86 30.05 -16.58 14.85
N VAL A 87 28.81 -16.23 15.18
CA VAL A 87 28.37 -16.03 16.56
C VAL A 87 28.43 -17.33 17.36
N LEU A 88 27.94 -18.44 16.79
CA LEU A 88 28.00 -19.77 17.43
C LEU A 88 29.44 -20.21 17.71
N GLY A 89 30.34 -20.00 16.75
CA GLY A 89 31.76 -20.33 16.90
C GLY A 89 32.43 -19.58 18.05
N ASN A 90 31.97 -18.35 18.35
CA ASN A 90 32.53 -17.50 19.39
C ASN A 90 31.86 -17.66 20.77
N ILE A 91 30.86 -18.54 20.93
CA ILE A 91 30.17 -18.74 22.21
C ILE A 91 31.13 -19.07 23.36
N LYS A 92 32.18 -19.85 23.10
CA LYS A 92 33.18 -20.19 24.13
C LYS A 92 33.97 -18.96 24.61
N ASN A 93 34.28 -18.03 23.71
CA ASN A 93 34.97 -16.78 24.03
C ASN A 93 34.07 -15.87 24.86
N TYR A 94 32.78 -15.77 24.52
CA TYR A 94 31.80 -15.02 25.30
C TYR A 94 31.61 -15.59 26.71
N ARG A 95 31.67 -16.92 26.87
CA ARG A 95 31.56 -17.59 28.18
C ARG A 95 32.80 -17.40 29.05
N ARG A 96 34.00 -17.47 28.48
CA ARG A 96 35.26 -17.30 29.21
C ARG A 96 35.35 -15.91 29.83
N MET A 97 34.92 -14.88 29.10
CA MET A 97 34.93 -13.49 29.55
C MET A 97 33.99 -13.22 30.74
N LYS A 98 32.94 -14.04 30.94
CA LYS A 98 32.01 -13.91 32.07
C LYS A 98 32.51 -14.54 33.37
N GLY A 99 33.46 -15.47 33.32
CA GLY A 99 33.96 -16.20 34.51
C GLY A 99 35.22 -15.60 35.14
N THR A 100 35.60 -14.38 34.79
CA THR A 100 36.83 -13.70 35.26
C THR A 100 36.50 -12.42 36.05
N LEU A 101 35.49 -12.50 36.92
CA LEU A 101 35.15 -11.51 37.95
C LEU A 101 35.19 -12.19 39.31
#